data_AF-A0A7J2THT5-F1
#
_entry.id   AF-A0A7J2THT5-F1
#
_cell.length_a   1.000
_cell.length_b   1.000
_cell.length_c   1.000
_cell.angle_alpha   90.00
_cell.angle_beta   90.00
_cell.angle_gamma   90.00
#
_symmetry.space_group_name_H-M   'P 1'
#
loop_
_entity.id
_entity.type
_entity.pdbx_description
1 polymer ?
#
loop_
_entity_poly.entity_id
_entity_poly.type
_entity_poly.pdbx_seq_one_letter_code
_entity_poly.pdbx_strand_id
1 'polypeptide(L)'
;MEGKEGYSVFNGNSKDSEKIVFTDYEGPWVLNDFAYELCTSIFNDDRFFRNLSEFDDYLYYSAKKEGYEAGYTLKLIVPFISAFGKLEIAEKLVDSVVFVPKAKEAAERILKLCRVVVISTAPRIFVERTAKIIGFKEIHASELEFLELDENTKAELLGKVDILASLSGEELYKALEDVFSRFWDKIEGIRVIGAREKAEILESYSPKSPIAIGDSITDCKMFEKARELKGVAIAFNGNRYAIERADFAIVSRTALAEAIAVEKILKGREPKIGPRFGKIFRVTESNMEKIIRESMKMRVKLRGLAGSLG
;
A
#
# COMPACT_ATOMS: atom_id res chain seq x y z
N MET A 1 24.11 -23.26 -2.83
CA MET A 1 24.33 -23.67 -1.43
C MET A 1 24.30 -22.41 -0.59
N GLU A 2 23.17 -22.13 0.03
CA GLU A 2 23.00 -21.46 1.32
C GLU A 2 21.59 -21.85 1.76
N GLY A 3 21.51 -22.67 2.79
CA GLY A 3 20.29 -23.36 3.20
C GLY A 3 19.34 -22.42 3.93
N LYS A 4 18.05 -22.51 3.61
CA LYS A 4 16.96 -22.02 4.44
C LYS A 4 16.90 -22.83 5.73
N GLU A 5 17.74 -22.47 6.71
CA GLU A 5 17.64 -23.04 8.05
C GLU A 5 16.42 -22.47 8.78
N GLY A 6 15.72 -23.37 9.47
CA GLY A 6 14.41 -23.13 10.07
C GLY A 6 14.44 -22.06 11.15
N TYR A 7 13.84 -20.91 10.85
CA TYR A 7 13.48 -19.93 11.85
C TYR A 7 12.47 -20.53 12.85
N SER A 8 12.92 -20.69 14.09
CA SER A 8 12.11 -20.93 15.29
C SER A 8 11.40 -19.62 15.66
N VAL A 9 10.20 -19.40 15.10
CA VAL A 9 9.36 -18.19 15.31
C VAL A 9 8.68 -18.16 16.71
N PHE A 10 8.90 -19.17 17.57
CA PHE A 10 8.02 -19.41 18.73
C PHE A 10 8.72 -19.49 20.10
N ASN A 11 9.86 -18.82 20.29
CA ASN A 11 10.47 -18.70 21.62
C ASN A 11 10.66 -17.22 22.01
N GLY A 12 9.71 -16.71 22.80
CA GLY A 12 9.76 -15.35 23.34
C GLY A 12 8.59 -15.08 24.30
N ASN A 13 8.67 -15.61 25.52
CA ASN A 13 7.84 -15.15 26.64
C ASN A 13 8.39 -13.80 27.13
N SER A 14 7.87 -12.68 26.62
CA SER A 14 8.03 -11.36 27.26
C SER A 14 6.64 -10.82 27.59
N LYS A 15 6.24 -10.96 28.86
CA LYS A 15 4.92 -10.60 29.36
C LYS A 15 4.63 -9.09 29.41
N ASP A 16 5.60 -8.21 29.16
CA ASP A 16 5.48 -6.75 29.36
C ASP A 16 5.97 -5.87 28.21
N SER A 17 5.96 -6.34 26.96
CA SER A 17 6.16 -5.44 25.81
C SER A 17 4.84 -5.23 25.07
N GLU A 18 4.47 -3.96 24.85
CA GLU A 18 3.34 -3.58 24.01
C GLU A 18 3.45 -4.29 22.65
N LYS A 19 2.41 -5.05 22.30
CA LYS A 19 2.30 -5.72 21.01
C LYS A 19 1.80 -4.70 20.01
N ILE A 20 2.54 -4.45 18.94
CA ILE A 20 2.20 -3.47 17.92
C ILE A 20 2.05 -4.16 16.57
N VAL A 21 0.92 -3.89 15.92
CA VAL A 21 0.66 -4.22 14.51
C VAL A 21 0.78 -2.95 13.70
N PHE A 22 1.60 -2.99 12.66
CA PHE A 22 1.68 -1.97 11.62
C PHE A 22 0.94 -2.50 10.41
N THR A 23 0.06 -1.70 9.83
CA THR A 23 -0.74 -2.15 8.70
C THR A 23 -0.81 -1.07 7.65
N ASP A 24 -0.65 -1.47 6.39
CA ASP A 24 -1.17 -0.69 5.28
C ASP A 24 -2.71 -0.60 5.37
N TYR A 25 -3.29 0.32 4.61
CA TYR A 25 -4.73 0.58 4.60
C TYR A 25 -5.44 0.03 3.36
N GLU A 26 -4.91 0.31 2.17
CA GLU A 26 -5.56 0.03 0.88
C GLU A 26 -5.21 -1.37 0.37
N GLY A 27 -6.14 -2.30 0.52
CA GLY A 27 -5.93 -3.73 0.28
C GLY A 27 -6.26 -4.54 1.52
N PRO A 28 -5.56 -4.32 2.65
CA PRO A 28 -5.87 -4.96 3.94
C PRO A 28 -7.25 -4.58 4.50
N TRP A 29 -7.61 -3.28 4.51
CA TRP A 29 -8.82 -2.81 5.22
C TRP A 29 -9.88 -2.20 4.31
N VAL A 30 -9.47 -1.53 3.24
CA VAL A 30 -10.36 -0.96 2.22
C VAL A 30 -10.02 -1.51 0.84
N LEU A 31 -11.02 -1.59 -0.03
CA LEU A 31 -10.88 -2.11 -1.40
C LEU A 31 -10.53 -1.03 -2.41
N ASN A 32 -10.80 0.24 -2.06
CA ASN A 32 -10.49 1.40 -2.87
C ASN A 32 -8.98 1.49 -3.19
N ASP A 33 -8.70 2.25 -4.23
CA ASP A 33 -7.39 2.83 -4.49
C ASP A 33 -7.64 4.32 -4.72
N PHE A 34 -7.37 5.14 -3.71
CA PHE A 34 -7.75 6.54 -3.69
C PHE A 34 -7.03 7.33 -4.77
N ALA A 35 -5.75 7.03 -5.02
CA ALA A 35 -4.99 7.71 -6.05
C ALA A 35 -5.57 7.40 -7.44
N TYR A 36 -5.93 6.13 -7.68
CA TYR A 36 -6.60 5.70 -8.90
C TYR A 36 -7.99 6.33 -9.06
N GLU A 37 -8.82 6.28 -8.02
CA GLU A 37 -10.17 6.83 -8.02
C GLU A 37 -10.18 8.35 -8.19
N LEU A 38 -9.23 9.06 -7.57
CA LEU A 38 -9.06 10.50 -7.73
C LEU A 38 -8.69 10.85 -9.17
N CYS A 39 -7.67 10.18 -9.72
CA CYS A 39 -7.20 10.43 -11.07
C CYS A 39 -8.30 10.13 -12.10
N THR A 40 -8.97 8.99 -11.99
CA THR A 40 -10.06 8.60 -12.90
C THR A 40 -11.28 9.50 -12.77
N SER A 41 -11.61 9.98 -11.56
CA SER A 41 -12.74 10.92 -11.37
C SER A 41 -12.47 12.29 -11.98
N ILE A 42 -11.20 12.71 -12.06
CA ILE A 42 -10.80 14.00 -12.62
C ILE A 42 -10.66 13.93 -14.14
N PHE A 43 -9.96 12.92 -14.65
CA PHE A 43 -9.58 12.82 -16.06
C PHE A 43 -10.45 11.87 -16.88
N ASN A 44 -11.29 11.06 -16.24
CA ASN A 44 -12.12 10.04 -16.89
C ASN A 44 -11.31 9.06 -17.77
N ASP A 45 -10.06 8.78 -17.36
CA ASP A 45 -9.13 7.90 -18.08
C ASP A 45 -8.36 7.02 -17.10
N ASP A 46 -8.60 5.70 -17.15
CA ASP A 46 -7.90 4.71 -16.31
C ASP A 46 -6.49 4.39 -16.81
N ARG A 47 -6.23 4.60 -18.12
CA ARG A 47 -4.94 4.37 -18.74
C ARG A 47 -3.93 5.44 -18.33
N PHE A 48 -4.36 6.69 -18.21
CA PHE A 48 -3.51 7.77 -17.72
C PHE A 48 -2.92 7.47 -16.35
N PHE A 49 -3.75 7.07 -15.37
CA PHE A 49 -3.26 6.67 -14.05
C PHE A 49 -2.31 5.47 -14.13
N ARG A 50 -2.67 4.44 -14.90
CA ARG A 50 -1.82 3.25 -15.07
C ARG A 50 -0.43 3.61 -15.58
N ASN A 51 -0.36 4.53 -16.54
CA ASN A 51 0.90 4.99 -17.10
C ASN A 51 1.75 5.75 -16.06
N LEU A 52 1.13 6.55 -15.18
CA LEU A 52 1.83 7.18 -14.06
C LEU A 52 2.32 6.16 -13.02
N SER A 53 1.48 5.16 -12.68
CA SER A 53 1.85 4.09 -11.76
C SER A 53 2.96 3.19 -12.32
N GLU A 54 2.94 2.88 -13.61
CA GLU A 54 4.00 2.16 -14.31
C GLU A 54 5.31 2.96 -14.30
N PHE A 55 5.22 4.28 -14.45
CA PHE A 55 6.38 5.17 -14.36
C PHE A 55 6.95 5.24 -12.93
N ASP A 56 6.11 5.26 -11.89
CA ASP A 56 6.53 5.16 -10.48
C ASP A 56 7.37 3.90 -10.23
N ASP A 57 6.87 2.75 -10.68
CA ASP A 57 7.56 1.47 -10.58
C ASP A 57 8.86 1.45 -11.40
N TYR A 58 8.85 2.02 -12.60
CA TYR A 58 10.06 2.16 -13.43
C TYR A 58 11.13 3.00 -12.75
N LEU A 59 10.75 4.18 -12.22
CA LEU A 59 11.67 5.09 -11.53
C LEU A 59 12.34 4.42 -10.33
N TYR A 60 11.59 3.64 -9.57
CA TYR A 60 12.11 2.94 -8.40
C TYR A 60 12.93 1.69 -8.76
N TYR A 61 12.37 0.75 -9.53
CA TYR A 61 13.00 -0.56 -9.74
C TYR A 61 14.04 -0.58 -10.85
N SER A 62 13.76 0.12 -11.95
CA SER A 62 14.54 0.00 -13.19
C SER A 62 15.54 1.15 -13.33
N ALA A 63 15.07 2.39 -13.31
CA ALA A 63 15.92 3.57 -13.38
C ALA A 63 16.70 3.81 -12.07
N LYS A 64 16.15 3.38 -10.93
CA LYS A 64 16.71 3.60 -9.58
C LYS A 64 17.05 5.08 -9.37
N LYS A 65 16.10 5.96 -9.72
CA LYS A 65 16.26 7.41 -9.58
C LYS A 65 16.64 7.73 -8.13
N GLU A 66 17.75 8.43 -7.94
CA GLU A 66 18.26 8.77 -6.62
C GLU A 66 17.21 9.56 -5.83
N GLY A 67 17.01 9.21 -4.55
CA GLY A 67 16.02 9.84 -3.68
C GLY A 67 14.56 9.44 -3.93
N TYR A 68 14.27 8.64 -4.96
CA TYR A 68 12.92 8.20 -5.32
C TYR A 68 12.52 6.89 -4.61
N GLU A 69 11.24 6.76 -4.25
CA GLU A 69 10.71 5.60 -3.54
C GLU A 69 9.40 5.11 -4.17
N ALA A 70 9.14 3.80 -4.05
CA ALA A 70 7.88 3.21 -4.49
C ALA A 70 6.69 3.77 -3.70
N GLY A 71 5.58 4.03 -4.39
CA GLY A 71 4.37 4.64 -3.81
C GLY A 71 4.32 6.16 -3.96
N TYR A 72 5.22 6.74 -4.75
CA TYR A 72 5.24 8.18 -5.06
C TYR A 72 4.33 8.54 -6.24
N THR A 73 3.56 7.60 -6.77
CA THR A 73 2.53 7.86 -7.79
C THR A 73 1.65 9.07 -7.43
N LEU A 74 1.30 9.28 -6.16
CA LEU A 74 0.56 10.47 -5.73
C LEU A 74 1.29 11.78 -6.07
N LYS A 75 2.61 11.87 -5.86
CA LYS A 75 3.44 13.03 -6.25
C LYS A 75 3.37 13.29 -7.75
N LEU A 76 3.38 12.23 -8.55
CA LEU A 76 3.30 12.32 -10.01
C LEU A 76 1.93 12.84 -10.48
N ILE A 77 0.86 12.55 -9.74
CA ILE A 77 -0.50 13.02 -10.04
C ILE A 77 -0.67 14.51 -9.67
N VAL A 78 0.01 14.99 -8.63
CA VAL A 78 -0.18 16.35 -8.07
C VAL A 78 -0.19 17.47 -9.13
N PRO A 79 0.78 17.58 -10.06
CA PRO A 79 0.76 18.64 -11.06
C PRO A 79 -0.52 18.67 -11.89
N PHE A 80 -1.02 17.50 -12.31
CA PHE A 80 -2.21 17.39 -13.14
C PHE A 80 -3.48 17.74 -12.37
N ILE A 81 -3.64 17.27 -11.14
CA ILE A 81 -4.82 17.61 -10.32
C ILE A 81 -4.80 19.08 -9.90
N SER A 82 -3.61 19.66 -9.72
CA SER A 82 -3.44 21.11 -9.47
C SER A 82 -3.81 21.94 -10.68
N ALA A 83 -3.53 21.44 -11.89
CA ALA A 83 -3.95 22.08 -13.12
C ALA A 83 -5.48 22.09 -13.29
N PHE A 84 -6.16 21.05 -12.82
CA PHE A 84 -7.61 20.94 -12.90
C PHE A 84 -8.36 21.77 -11.83
N GLY A 85 -7.83 21.85 -10.61
CA GLY A 85 -8.32 22.77 -9.56
C GLY A 85 -9.59 22.36 -8.82
N LYS A 86 -9.96 21.06 -8.77
CA LYS A 86 -11.20 20.59 -8.11
C LYS A 86 -10.95 19.72 -6.86
N LEU A 87 -10.56 20.38 -5.77
CA LEU A 87 -10.43 19.79 -4.42
C LEU A 87 -11.68 19.04 -3.94
N GLU A 88 -12.87 19.53 -4.30
CA GLU A 88 -14.16 18.95 -3.94
C GLU A 88 -14.36 17.48 -4.39
N ILE A 89 -13.62 17.04 -5.42
CA ILE A 89 -13.66 15.63 -5.88
C ILE A 89 -13.00 14.72 -4.84
N ALA A 90 -11.85 15.14 -4.28
CA ALA A 90 -11.15 14.38 -3.25
C ALA A 90 -12.02 14.18 -2.01
N GLU A 91 -12.80 15.21 -1.62
CA GLU A 91 -13.72 15.09 -0.49
C GLU A 91 -14.88 14.12 -0.75
N LYS A 92 -15.49 14.17 -1.94
CA LYS A 92 -16.58 13.26 -2.32
C LYS A 92 -16.13 11.79 -2.38
N LEU A 93 -14.89 11.54 -2.79
CA LEU A 93 -14.34 10.18 -2.84
C LEU A 93 -14.15 9.55 -1.46
N VAL A 94 -14.07 10.34 -0.40
CA VAL A 94 -14.04 9.78 0.96
C VAL A 94 -15.35 9.07 1.30
N ASP A 95 -16.47 9.56 0.78
CA ASP A 95 -17.79 8.99 1.05
C ASP A 95 -18.07 7.69 0.28
N SER A 96 -17.23 7.36 -0.72
CA SER A 96 -17.33 6.12 -1.51
C SER A 96 -16.46 4.97 -1.00
N VAL A 97 -16.01 5.03 0.26
CA VAL A 97 -15.19 3.96 0.85
C VAL A 97 -15.92 2.62 0.86
N VAL A 98 -15.23 1.59 0.39
CA VAL A 98 -15.66 0.20 0.40
C VAL A 98 -14.68 -0.60 1.24
N PHE A 99 -15.13 -1.06 2.41
CA PHE A 99 -14.30 -1.87 3.29
C PHE A 99 -14.15 -3.31 2.79
N VAL A 100 -13.00 -3.93 3.09
CA VAL A 100 -12.84 -5.37 2.99
C VAL A 100 -13.93 -6.05 3.84
N PRO A 101 -14.59 -7.11 3.35
CA PRO A 101 -15.67 -7.75 4.11
C PRO A 101 -15.25 -8.11 5.54
N LYS A 102 -16.03 -7.64 6.51
CA LYS A 102 -15.79 -7.78 7.96
C LYS A 102 -14.61 -6.98 8.52
N ALA A 103 -14.13 -5.94 7.84
CA ALA A 103 -13.06 -5.05 8.34
C ALA A 103 -13.31 -4.54 9.77
N LYS A 104 -14.51 -4.00 10.05
CA LYS A 104 -14.86 -3.51 11.39
C LYS A 104 -14.75 -4.60 12.48
N GLU A 105 -15.33 -5.77 12.22
CA GLU A 105 -15.30 -6.91 13.15
C GLU A 105 -13.85 -7.40 13.38
N ALA A 106 -13.04 -7.42 12.33
CA ALA A 106 -11.62 -7.78 12.40
C ALA A 106 -10.80 -6.74 13.19
N ALA A 107 -11.00 -5.46 12.92
CA ALA A 107 -10.35 -4.34 13.61
C ALA A 107 -10.66 -4.37 15.12
N GLU A 108 -11.93 -4.55 15.48
CA GLU A 108 -12.37 -4.68 16.89
C GLU A 108 -11.71 -5.86 17.61
N ARG A 109 -11.39 -6.95 16.90
CA ARG A 109 -10.69 -8.11 17.48
C ARG A 109 -9.22 -7.82 17.73
N ILE A 110 -8.52 -7.23 16.76
CA ILE A 110 -7.08 -6.93 16.93
C ILE A 110 -6.84 -5.81 17.93
N LEU A 111 -7.70 -4.78 17.97
CA LEU A 111 -7.59 -3.66 18.92
C LEU A 111 -7.74 -4.09 20.38
N LYS A 112 -8.35 -5.25 20.66
CA LYS A 112 -8.42 -5.82 22.02
C LYS A 112 -7.13 -6.50 22.47
N LEU A 113 -6.18 -6.70 21.56
CA LEU A 113 -5.01 -7.56 21.77
C LEU A 113 -3.68 -6.83 21.59
N CYS A 114 -3.67 -5.77 20.80
CA CYS A 114 -2.48 -5.04 20.41
C CYS A 114 -2.83 -3.60 20.02
N ARG A 115 -1.80 -2.75 20.07
CA ARG A 115 -1.82 -1.43 19.42
C ARG A 115 -1.76 -1.61 17.91
N VAL A 116 -2.53 -0.81 17.17
CA VAL A 116 -2.57 -0.85 15.71
C VAL A 116 -2.20 0.52 15.16
N VAL A 117 -1.20 0.55 14.31
CA VAL A 117 -0.70 1.75 13.63
C VAL A 117 -0.93 1.58 12.14
N VAL A 118 -1.75 2.45 11.56
CA VAL A 118 -1.99 2.49 10.12
C VAL A 118 -0.91 3.35 9.47
N ILE A 119 -0.27 2.82 8.43
CA ILE A 119 0.71 3.55 7.63
C ILE A 119 0.34 3.40 6.15
N SER A 120 -0.13 4.46 5.52
CA SER A 120 -0.71 4.41 4.17
C SER A 120 -0.07 5.43 3.24
N THR A 121 0.04 5.06 1.96
CA THR A 121 0.43 5.98 0.88
C THR A 121 -0.72 6.91 0.46
N ALA A 122 -1.97 6.57 0.82
CA ALA A 122 -3.14 7.36 0.49
C ALA A 122 -3.19 8.71 1.25
N PRO A 123 -3.92 9.71 0.74
CA PRO A 123 -4.07 11.00 1.40
C PRO A 123 -4.67 10.92 2.81
N ARG A 124 -4.12 11.73 3.73
CA ARG A 124 -4.54 11.83 5.13
C ARG A 124 -6.04 12.04 5.29
N ILE A 125 -6.65 12.89 4.46
CA ILE A 125 -8.08 13.18 4.52
C ILE A 125 -8.95 11.92 4.34
N PHE A 126 -8.53 11.01 3.46
CA PHE A 126 -9.20 9.74 3.21
C PHE A 126 -8.98 8.79 4.39
N VAL A 127 -7.72 8.54 4.75
CA VAL A 127 -7.36 7.53 5.75
C VAL A 127 -7.90 7.91 7.13
N GLU A 128 -7.76 9.17 7.56
CA GLU A 128 -8.23 9.59 8.88
C GLU A 128 -9.75 9.52 9.03
N ARG A 129 -10.51 9.85 7.99
CA ARG A 129 -11.97 9.80 8.05
C ARG A 129 -12.46 8.35 8.04
N THR A 130 -11.88 7.51 7.20
CA THR A 130 -12.36 6.14 6.98
C THR A 130 -11.83 5.15 8.03
N ALA A 131 -10.59 5.27 8.48
CA ALA A 131 -10.02 4.36 9.49
C ALA A 131 -10.70 4.51 10.87
N LYS A 132 -11.18 5.72 11.20
CA LYS A 132 -11.97 5.96 12.42
C LYS A 132 -13.29 5.17 12.43
N ILE A 133 -13.89 4.88 11.28
CA ILE A 133 -15.15 4.11 11.16
C ILE A 133 -14.96 2.68 11.71
N ILE A 134 -13.77 2.10 11.51
CA ILE A 134 -13.40 0.77 12.02
C ILE A 134 -12.61 0.80 13.34
N GLY A 135 -12.41 1.99 13.91
CA GLY A 135 -11.84 2.18 15.25
C GLY A 135 -10.33 2.40 15.31
N PHE A 136 -9.63 2.48 14.19
CA PHE A 136 -8.21 2.82 14.17
C PHE A 136 -8.02 4.32 14.42
N LYS A 137 -7.00 4.64 15.24
CA LYS A 137 -6.75 6.01 15.73
C LYS A 137 -5.33 6.52 15.46
N GLU A 138 -4.36 5.62 15.37
CA GLU A 138 -2.97 5.97 15.10
C GLU A 138 -2.70 5.78 13.61
N ILE A 139 -2.50 6.91 12.92
CA ILE A 139 -2.54 6.96 11.46
C ILE A 139 -1.38 7.84 10.99
N HIS A 140 -0.60 7.29 10.07
CA HIS A 140 0.35 8.00 9.24
C HIS A 140 -0.10 7.85 7.79
N ALA A 141 -0.25 8.98 7.10
CA ALA A 141 -0.78 9.04 5.74
C ALA A 141 -0.11 10.19 4.98
N SER A 142 -0.13 10.12 3.65
CA SER A 142 0.46 11.15 2.78
C SER A 142 -0.32 12.47 2.87
N GLU A 143 0.37 13.59 2.73
CA GLU A 143 -0.26 14.89 2.52
C GLU A 143 -0.62 15.07 1.04
N LEU A 144 -1.83 15.59 0.78
CA LEU A 144 -2.26 15.99 -0.55
C LEU A 144 -2.12 17.51 -0.67
N GLU A 145 -0.99 17.95 -1.22
CA GLU A 145 -0.68 19.35 -1.45
C GLU A 145 -0.88 19.70 -2.94
N PHE A 146 -1.42 20.88 -3.21
CA PHE A 146 -1.63 21.38 -4.56
C PHE A 146 -0.58 22.42 -4.91
N LEU A 147 -0.11 22.39 -6.16
CA LEU A 147 0.85 23.35 -6.67
C LEU A 147 0.13 24.61 -7.15
N GLU A 148 0.75 25.76 -6.89
CA GLU A 148 0.40 27.00 -7.59
C GLU A 148 0.98 26.95 -9.01
N LEU A 149 0.08 27.01 -9.99
CA LEU A 149 0.40 26.93 -11.42
C LEU A 149 -0.18 28.14 -12.14
N ASP A 150 0.56 28.72 -13.08
CA ASP A 150 0.03 29.72 -14.00
C ASP A 150 -0.89 29.08 -15.06
N GLU A 151 -1.76 29.88 -15.68
CA GLU A 151 -2.77 29.38 -16.63
C GLU A 151 -2.17 28.68 -17.85
N ASN A 152 -0.98 29.08 -18.32
CA ASN A 152 -0.33 28.41 -19.46
C ASN A 152 0.13 27.01 -19.06
N THR A 153 0.76 26.89 -17.88
CA THR A 153 1.19 25.60 -17.34
C THR A 153 0.00 24.67 -17.09
N LYS A 154 -1.13 25.21 -16.57
CA LYS A 154 -2.36 24.43 -16.40
C LYS A 154 -2.87 23.89 -17.73
N ALA A 155 -3.01 24.77 -18.73
CA ALA A 155 -3.50 24.38 -20.06
C ALA A 155 -2.61 23.32 -20.71
N GLU A 156 -1.29 23.43 -20.58
CA GLU A 156 -0.34 22.46 -21.12
C GLU A 156 -0.47 21.09 -20.44
N LEU A 157 -0.53 21.04 -19.10
CA LEU A 157 -0.67 19.78 -18.36
C LEU A 157 -1.97 19.06 -18.71
N LEU A 158 -3.08 19.80 -18.76
CA LEU A 158 -4.38 19.24 -19.15
C LEU A 158 -4.37 18.74 -20.60
N GLY A 159 -3.75 19.49 -21.52
CA GLY A 159 -3.62 19.09 -22.92
C GLY A 159 -2.72 17.86 -23.16
N LYS A 160 -1.91 17.47 -22.17
CA LYS A 160 -1.03 16.30 -22.25
C LYS A 160 -1.66 15.01 -21.73
N VAL A 161 -2.80 15.07 -21.02
CA VAL A 161 -3.41 13.89 -20.37
C VAL A 161 -3.70 12.78 -21.39
N ASP A 162 -4.45 13.09 -22.45
CA ASP A 162 -4.83 12.11 -23.48
C ASP A 162 -3.61 11.58 -24.25
N ILE A 163 -2.62 12.45 -24.50
CA ILE A 163 -1.37 12.07 -25.15
C ILE A 163 -0.65 11.05 -24.27
N LEU A 164 -0.42 11.38 -23.00
CA LEU A 164 0.26 10.50 -22.05
C LEU A 164 -0.49 9.19 -21.85
N ALA A 165 -1.83 9.20 -21.84
CA ALA A 165 -2.65 8.00 -21.76
C ALA A 165 -2.45 7.07 -22.99
N SER A 166 -2.29 7.64 -24.18
CA SER A 166 -2.10 6.89 -25.42
C SER A 166 -0.71 6.24 -25.57
N LEU A 167 0.29 6.69 -24.81
CA LEU A 167 1.67 6.22 -24.90
C LEU A 167 1.90 4.94 -24.08
N SER A 168 3.00 4.25 -24.40
CA SER A 168 3.49 3.09 -23.65
C SER A 168 5.01 2.93 -23.77
N GLY A 169 5.62 2.18 -22.86
CA GLY A 169 7.03 1.82 -22.91
C GLY A 169 7.97 3.04 -22.91
N GLU A 170 9.02 2.98 -23.72
CA GLU A 170 10.07 4.01 -23.74
C GLU A 170 9.56 5.40 -24.16
N GLU A 171 8.59 5.46 -25.07
CA GLU A 171 7.99 6.73 -25.51
C GLU A 171 7.23 7.40 -24.38
N LEU A 172 6.48 6.62 -23.60
CA LEU A 172 5.80 7.11 -22.40
C LEU A 172 6.80 7.67 -21.39
N TYR A 173 7.86 6.93 -21.08
CA TYR A 173 8.84 7.34 -20.08
C TYR A 173 9.55 8.63 -20.47
N LYS A 174 9.92 8.79 -21.76
CA LYS A 174 10.47 10.04 -22.27
C LYS A 174 9.49 11.20 -22.13
N ALA A 175 8.24 11.01 -22.52
CA ALA A 175 7.22 12.05 -22.43
C ALA A 175 6.93 12.47 -20.97
N LEU A 176 6.91 11.50 -20.04
CA LEU A 176 6.74 11.80 -18.61
C LEU A 176 7.98 12.49 -18.04
N GLU A 177 9.20 12.05 -18.35
CA GLU A 177 10.42 12.72 -17.90
C GLU A 177 10.47 14.17 -18.41
N ASP A 178 10.10 14.41 -19.67
CA ASP A 178 10.00 15.76 -20.25
C ASP A 178 9.00 16.62 -19.47
N VAL A 179 7.84 16.07 -19.10
CA VAL A 179 6.86 16.77 -18.26
C VAL A 179 7.46 17.07 -16.89
N PHE A 180 8.01 16.08 -16.19
CA PHE A 180 8.47 16.21 -14.81
C PHE A 180 9.80 16.94 -14.66
N SER A 181 10.57 17.14 -15.74
CA SER A 181 11.83 17.89 -15.74
C SER A 181 11.73 19.27 -15.09
N ARG A 182 10.57 19.94 -15.19
CA ARG A 182 10.28 21.25 -14.59
C ARG A 182 9.48 21.20 -13.28
N PHE A 183 9.11 20.00 -12.83
CA PHE A 183 8.29 19.79 -11.64
C PHE A 183 9.03 19.03 -10.54
N TRP A 184 10.15 18.35 -10.80
CA TRP A 184 10.86 17.54 -9.80
C TRP A 184 11.08 18.29 -8.50
N ASP A 185 11.69 19.48 -8.54
CA ASP A 185 11.91 20.31 -7.35
C ASP A 185 10.62 20.64 -6.57
N LYS A 186 9.50 20.83 -7.29
CA LYS A 186 8.20 21.15 -6.70
C LYS A 186 7.55 19.94 -6.03
N ILE A 187 7.67 18.76 -6.65
CA ILE A 187 7.01 17.54 -6.15
C ILE A 187 7.86 16.77 -5.15
N GLU A 188 9.18 16.97 -5.13
CA GLU A 188 10.06 16.42 -4.10
C GLU A 188 9.71 16.93 -2.71
N GLY A 189 9.33 18.22 -2.60
CA GLY A 189 8.94 18.85 -1.34
C GLY A 189 7.62 18.35 -0.74
N ILE A 190 6.80 17.64 -1.53
CA ILE A 190 5.50 17.14 -1.07
C ILE A 190 5.71 15.96 -0.12
N ARG A 191 5.09 16.04 1.05
CA ARG A 191 5.21 15.00 2.08
C ARG A 191 4.29 13.83 1.79
N VAL A 192 4.79 12.84 1.07
CA VAL A 192 4.10 11.55 0.86
C VAL A 192 4.82 10.42 1.58
N ILE A 193 4.08 9.36 1.87
CA ILE A 193 4.62 8.12 2.42
C ILE A 193 4.82 7.14 1.26
N GLY A 194 6.05 6.70 1.05
CA GLY A 194 6.41 5.57 0.20
C GLY A 194 6.99 4.42 1.01
N ALA A 195 7.62 3.46 0.33
CA ALA A 195 8.15 2.26 0.97
C ALA A 195 9.16 2.55 2.10
N ARG A 196 10.07 3.51 1.88
CA ARG A 196 11.06 3.92 2.88
C ARG A 196 10.39 4.53 4.10
N GLU A 197 9.49 5.48 3.90
CA GLU A 197 8.79 6.17 4.99
C GLU A 197 7.98 5.18 5.82
N LYS A 198 7.35 4.14 5.21
CA LYS A 198 6.67 3.09 5.98
C LYS A 198 7.61 2.35 6.93
N ALA A 199 8.82 2.04 6.48
CA ALA A 199 9.83 1.37 7.31
C ALA A 199 10.35 2.28 8.43
N GLU A 200 10.63 3.55 8.13
CA GLU A 200 11.10 4.55 9.09
C GLU A 200 10.05 4.84 10.17
N ILE A 201 8.78 4.97 9.79
CA ILE A 201 7.65 5.14 10.72
C ILE A 201 7.51 3.89 11.61
N LEU A 202 7.61 2.68 11.05
CA LEU A 202 7.59 1.47 11.86
C LEU A 202 8.74 1.45 12.88
N GLU A 203 9.95 1.81 12.46
CA GLU A 203 11.15 1.83 13.29
C GLU A 203 11.07 2.90 14.40
N SER A 204 10.46 4.05 14.13
CA SER A 204 10.34 5.15 15.11
C SER A 204 9.54 4.78 16.36
N TYR A 205 8.72 3.73 16.29
CA TYR A 205 7.98 3.19 17.43
C TYR A 205 8.82 2.25 18.31
N SER A 206 10.06 1.95 17.89
CA SER A 206 10.97 1.01 18.58
C SER A 206 10.31 -0.33 18.96
N PRO A 207 9.58 -1.02 18.05
CA PRO A 207 8.89 -2.25 18.39
C PRO A 207 9.89 -3.41 18.58
N LYS A 208 9.62 -4.31 19.54
CA LYS A 208 10.50 -5.46 19.82
C LYS A 208 10.31 -6.67 18.89
N SER A 209 9.09 -6.88 18.42
CA SER A 209 8.69 -7.98 17.51
C SER A 209 7.35 -7.60 16.89
N PRO A 210 7.36 -6.65 15.93
CA PRO A 210 6.13 -6.14 15.32
C PRO A 210 5.48 -7.16 14.39
N ILE A 211 4.19 -7.01 14.14
CA ILE A 211 3.54 -7.63 12.99
C ILE A 211 3.32 -6.55 11.95
N ALA A 212 3.82 -6.73 10.73
CA ALA A 212 3.56 -5.84 9.60
C ALA A 212 2.59 -6.50 8.62
N ILE A 213 1.53 -5.79 8.22
CA ILE A 213 0.52 -6.24 7.25
C ILE A 213 0.53 -5.28 6.07
N GLY A 214 0.55 -5.83 4.86
CA GLY A 214 0.57 -5.07 3.61
C GLY A 214 0.16 -5.94 2.43
N ASP A 215 0.18 -5.38 1.23
CA ASP A 215 -0.28 -6.06 0.02
C ASP A 215 0.50 -5.73 -1.25
N SER A 216 1.39 -4.72 -1.22
CA SER A 216 2.01 -4.18 -2.43
C SER A 216 3.52 -3.93 -2.32
N ILE A 217 4.09 -3.39 -3.39
CA ILE A 217 5.48 -2.92 -3.46
C ILE A 217 5.80 -1.92 -2.33
N THR A 218 4.84 -1.08 -1.96
CA THR A 218 5.02 -0.03 -0.95
C THR A 218 5.24 -0.58 0.45
N ASP A 219 5.00 -1.87 0.68
CA ASP A 219 5.14 -2.52 1.98
C ASP A 219 6.45 -3.31 2.13
N CYS A 220 7.20 -3.50 1.04
CA CYS A 220 8.40 -4.35 1.03
C CYS A 220 9.43 -3.95 2.09
N LYS A 221 9.78 -2.67 2.17
CA LYS A 221 10.75 -2.17 3.17
C LYS A 221 10.19 -2.25 4.60
N MET A 222 8.88 -2.05 4.78
CA MET A 222 8.22 -2.25 6.08
C MET A 222 8.26 -3.72 6.51
N PHE A 223 8.06 -4.66 5.58
CA PHE A 223 8.19 -6.10 5.82
C PHE A 223 9.61 -6.49 6.20
N GLU A 224 10.60 -5.99 5.47
CA GLU A 224 12.02 -6.21 5.77
C GLU A 224 12.38 -5.72 7.17
N LYS A 225 12.01 -4.47 7.50
CA LYS A 225 12.25 -3.88 8.81
C LYS A 225 11.57 -4.68 9.92
N ALA A 226 10.33 -5.10 9.73
CA ALA A 226 9.63 -5.94 10.72
C ALA A 226 10.37 -7.26 10.96
N ARG A 227 10.91 -7.89 9.90
CA ARG A 227 11.67 -9.16 9.99
C ARG A 227 13.04 -8.97 10.65
N GLU A 228 13.74 -7.88 10.36
CA GLU A 228 14.98 -7.48 11.05
C GLU A 228 14.76 -7.37 12.56
N LEU A 229 13.63 -6.81 12.97
CA LEU A 229 13.20 -6.68 14.36
C LEU A 229 12.58 -7.96 14.93
N LYS A 230 12.87 -9.13 14.33
CA LYS A 230 12.36 -10.45 14.75
C LYS A 230 10.82 -10.50 14.87
N GLY A 231 10.15 -9.68 14.08
CA GLY A 231 8.71 -9.62 13.91
C GLY A 231 8.21 -10.60 12.85
N VAL A 232 7.03 -10.31 12.32
CA VAL A 232 6.40 -11.12 11.27
C VAL A 232 5.82 -10.21 10.19
N ALA A 233 6.15 -10.49 8.93
CA ALA A 233 5.54 -9.85 7.76
C ALA A 233 4.40 -10.71 7.18
N ILE A 234 3.26 -10.07 6.92
CA ILE A 234 2.04 -10.72 6.41
C ILE A 234 1.56 -9.98 5.17
N ALA A 235 1.51 -10.68 4.04
CA ALA A 235 0.88 -10.18 2.82
C ALA A 235 -0.61 -10.57 2.78
N PHE A 236 -1.53 -9.62 2.76
CA PHE A 236 -2.97 -9.87 2.59
C PHE A 236 -3.39 -9.65 1.14
N ASN A 237 -3.75 -10.74 0.45
CA ASN A 237 -4.03 -10.73 -1.00
C ASN A 237 -2.96 -9.97 -1.80
N GLY A 238 -1.70 -10.09 -1.36
CA GLY A 238 -0.61 -9.30 -1.88
C GLY A 238 -0.18 -9.68 -3.30
N ASN A 239 0.43 -8.72 -3.98
CA ASN A 239 1.08 -8.90 -5.27
C ASN A 239 2.41 -9.67 -5.13
N ARG A 240 3.14 -9.85 -6.25
CA ARG A 240 4.44 -10.53 -6.24
C ARG A 240 5.42 -9.89 -5.25
N TYR A 241 5.55 -8.56 -5.29
CA TYR A 241 6.49 -7.81 -4.47
C TYR A 241 6.27 -8.05 -2.96
N ALA A 242 5.02 -7.95 -2.51
CA ALA A 242 4.66 -8.21 -1.12
C ALA A 242 4.90 -9.68 -0.71
N ILE A 243 4.50 -10.63 -1.57
CA ILE A 243 4.60 -12.07 -1.27
C ILE A 243 6.07 -12.50 -1.17
N GLU A 244 6.95 -11.97 -2.02
CA GLU A 244 8.38 -12.29 -2.00
C GLU A 244 9.10 -11.84 -0.72
N ARG A 245 8.55 -10.84 0.00
CA ARG A 245 9.12 -10.29 1.24
C ARG A 245 8.39 -10.72 2.52
N ALA A 246 7.21 -11.32 2.41
CA ALA A 246 6.40 -11.74 3.55
C ALA A 246 6.80 -13.12 4.12
N ASP A 247 6.60 -13.31 5.44
CA ASP A 247 6.72 -14.62 6.08
C ASP A 247 5.44 -15.46 5.87
N PHE A 248 4.29 -14.79 5.90
CA PHE A 248 2.98 -15.39 5.66
C PHE A 248 2.20 -14.65 4.58
N ALA A 249 1.45 -15.42 3.78
CA ALA A 249 0.51 -14.89 2.81
C ALA A 249 -0.91 -15.32 3.16
N ILE A 250 -1.82 -14.36 3.23
CA ILE A 250 -3.25 -14.58 3.43
C ILE A 250 -3.95 -14.41 2.09
N VAL A 251 -4.66 -15.45 1.65
CA VAL A 251 -5.53 -15.39 0.47
C VAL A 251 -6.98 -15.53 0.94
N SER A 252 -7.71 -14.43 0.98
CA SER A 252 -9.04 -14.37 1.62
C SER A 252 -9.94 -13.29 1.06
N ARG A 253 -11.26 -13.46 1.24
CA ARG A 253 -12.29 -12.45 0.95
C ARG A 253 -12.65 -11.60 2.16
N THR A 254 -12.02 -11.81 3.31
CA THR A 254 -12.45 -11.19 4.55
C THR A 254 -11.29 -10.83 5.45
N ALA A 255 -11.38 -9.66 6.07
CA ALA A 255 -10.41 -9.18 7.04
C ALA A 255 -10.37 -10.03 8.33
N LEU A 256 -11.37 -10.88 8.56
CA LEU A 256 -11.33 -11.85 9.66
C LEU A 256 -10.12 -12.79 9.54
N ALA A 257 -9.62 -13.06 8.34
CA ALA A 257 -8.43 -13.86 8.14
C ALA A 257 -7.18 -13.18 8.73
N GLU A 258 -7.06 -11.85 8.59
CA GLU A 258 -5.99 -11.04 9.18
C GLU A 258 -6.08 -11.06 10.71
N ALA A 259 -7.27 -10.81 11.26
CA ALA A 259 -7.48 -10.83 12.70
C ALA A 259 -7.12 -12.20 13.31
N ILE A 260 -7.51 -13.31 12.65
CA ILE A 260 -7.14 -14.65 13.11
C ILE A 260 -5.62 -14.86 13.00
N ALA A 261 -4.97 -14.40 11.93
CA ALA A 261 -3.53 -14.52 11.78
C ALA A 261 -2.79 -13.80 12.93
N VAL A 262 -3.13 -12.53 13.16
CA VAL A 262 -2.59 -11.71 14.26
C VAL A 262 -2.80 -12.40 15.60
N GLU A 263 -4.03 -12.84 15.90
CA GLU A 263 -4.35 -13.55 17.14
C GLU A 263 -3.50 -14.79 17.39
N LYS A 264 -3.21 -15.58 16.34
CA LYS A 264 -2.41 -16.81 16.47
C LYS A 264 -0.94 -16.48 16.67
N ILE A 265 -0.41 -15.54 15.90
CA ILE A 265 0.98 -15.10 15.99
C ILE A 265 1.25 -14.51 17.39
N LEU A 266 0.39 -13.63 17.89
CA LEU A 266 0.51 -13.05 19.23
C LEU A 266 0.42 -14.07 20.37
N LYS A 267 -0.10 -15.27 20.10
CA LYS A 267 -0.16 -16.41 21.03
C LYS A 267 0.98 -17.42 20.82
N GLY A 268 1.96 -17.10 19.96
CA GLY A 268 3.07 -18.00 19.63
C GLY A 268 2.61 -19.25 18.88
N ARG A 269 1.58 -19.16 18.03
CA ARG A 269 1.04 -20.28 17.26
C ARG A 269 1.13 -20.00 15.77
N GLU A 270 1.34 -21.06 15.00
CA GLU A 270 1.28 -20.98 13.55
C GLU A 270 -0.12 -20.50 13.09
N PRO A 271 -0.21 -19.44 12.27
CA PRO A 271 -1.48 -18.91 11.81
C PRO A 271 -2.11 -19.88 10.80
N LYS A 272 -3.29 -20.40 11.15
CA LYS A 272 -4.12 -21.26 10.29
C LYS A 272 -5.59 -20.82 10.41
N ILE A 273 -6.30 -20.87 9.30
CA ILE A 273 -7.73 -20.54 9.23
C ILE A 273 -8.51 -21.69 8.59
N GLY A 274 -9.79 -21.80 8.95
CA GLY A 274 -10.70 -22.75 8.31
C GLY A 274 -10.98 -22.35 6.85
N PRO A 275 -11.28 -23.31 5.96
CA PRO A 275 -11.42 -23.06 4.52
C PRO A 275 -12.48 -22.03 4.15
N ARG A 276 -13.49 -21.84 5.01
CA ARG A 276 -14.52 -20.80 4.86
C ARG A 276 -13.98 -19.36 4.91
N PHE A 277 -12.82 -19.15 5.54
CA PHE A 277 -12.19 -17.84 5.69
C PHE A 277 -11.03 -17.63 4.71
N GLY A 278 -10.73 -18.59 3.83
CA GLY A 278 -9.59 -18.54 2.92
C GLY A 278 -8.44 -19.45 3.33
N LYS A 279 -7.21 -19.05 3.00
CA LYS A 279 -5.98 -19.79 3.30
C LYS A 279 -4.91 -18.86 3.87
N ILE A 280 -4.11 -19.39 4.78
CA ILE A 280 -2.84 -18.77 5.20
C ILE A 280 -1.72 -19.73 4.80
N PHE A 281 -0.74 -19.20 4.10
CA PHE A 281 0.45 -19.92 3.69
C PHE A 281 1.65 -19.37 4.44
N ARG A 282 2.53 -20.25 4.93
CA ARG A 282 3.91 -19.85 5.19
C ARG A 282 4.62 -19.77 3.83
N VAL A 283 5.23 -18.64 3.53
CA VAL A 283 5.87 -18.41 2.23
C VAL A 283 7.20 -19.18 2.19
N THR A 284 7.37 -19.99 1.15
CA THR A 284 8.61 -20.71 0.85
C THR A 284 8.90 -20.62 -0.64
N GLU A 285 10.15 -20.84 -1.04
CA GLU A 285 10.52 -20.88 -2.47
C GLU A 285 9.69 -21.90 -3.25
N SER A 286 9.43 -23.07 -2.64
CA SER A 286 8.69 -24.16 -3.27
C SER A 286 7.21 -23.87 -3.51
N ASN A 287 6.61 -22.92 -2.79
CA ASN A 287 5.18 -22.61 -2.91
C ASN A 287 4.89 -21.18 -3.41
N MET A 288 5.91 -20.33 -3.53
CA MET A 288 5.80 -18.90 -3.85
C MET A 288 4.97 -18.63 -5.11
N GLU A 289 5.30 -19.24 -6.24
CA GLU A 289 4.57 -19.03 -7.51
C GLU A 289 3.10 -19.45 -7.42
N LYS A 290 2.80 -20.51 -6.66
CA LYS A 290 1.42 -20.92 -6.41
C LYS A 290 0.69 -19.87 -5.57
N ILE A 291 1.32 -19.38 -4.52
CA ILE A 291 0.76 -18.34 -3.64
C ILE A 291 0.49 -17.08 -4.44
N ILE A 292 1.46 -16.58 -5.20
CA ILE A 292 1.31 -15.35 -6.02
C ILE A 292 0.12 -15.47 -6.95
N ARG A 293 -0.01 -16.60 -7.67
CA ARG A 293 -1.15 -16.84 -8.56
C ARG A 293 -2.50 -16.88 -7.82
N GLU A 294 -2.58 -17.55 -6.66
CA GLU A 294 -3.82 -17.59 -5.87
C GLU A 294 -4.16 -16.22 -5.27
N SER A 295 -3.14 -15.49 -4.80
CA SER A 295 -3.23 -14.17 -4.19
C SER A 295 -3.71 -13.12 -5.20
N MET A 296 -3.07 -13.05 -6.38
CA MET A 296 -3.47 -12.13 -7.46
C MET A 296 -4.90 -12.37 -7.94
N LYS A 297 -5.32 -13.65 -8.05
CA LYS A 297 -6.71 -13.98 -8.38
C LYS A 297 -7.70 -13.44 -7.33
N MET A 298 -7.34 -13.48 -6.04
CA MET A 298 -8.18 -12.94 -4.98
C MET A 298 -8.16 -11.41 -4.96
N ARG A 299 -6.98 -10.80 -5.14
CA ARG A 299 -6.78 -9.34 -5.24
C ARG A 299 -7.69 -8.73 -6.31
N VAL A 300 -7.62 -9.23 -7.54
CA VAL A 300 -8.48 -8.78 -8.66
C VAL A 300 -9.95 -9.07 -8.37
N LYS A 301 -10.28 -10.21 -7.76
CA LYS A 301 -11.66 -10.53 -7.41
C LYS A 301 -12.27 -9.52 -6.42
N LEU A 302 -11.50 -8.98 -5.49
CA LEU A 302 -11.98 -8.04 -4.48
C LEU A 302 -11.93 -6.59 -4.96
N ARG A 303 -10.83 -6.18 -5.61
CA ARG A 303 -10.56 -4.78 -5.98
C ARG A 303 -10.88 -4.46 -7.45
N GLY A 304 -11.33 -5.44 -8.24
CA GLY A 304 -11.57 -5.24 -9.67
C GLY A 304 -10.28 -4.86 -10.42
N LEU A 305 -10.39 -3.89 -11.34
CA LEU A 305 -9.26 -3.37 -12.12
C LEU A 305 -8.19 -2.69 -11.26
N ALA A 306 -8.57 -2.07 -10.14
CA ALA A 306 -7.60 -1.50 -9.20
C ALA A 306 -6.67 -2.59 -8.60
N GLY A 307 -7.16 -3.83 -8.49
CA GLY A 307 -6.37 -4.96 -8.01
C GLY A 307 -5.29 -5.44 -8.97
N SER A 308 -5.26 -4.97 -10.22
CA SER A 308 -4.17 -5.23 -11.16
C SER A 308 -3.17 -4.09 -11.28
N LEU A 309 -3.36 -3.01 -10.51
CA LEU A 309 -2.44 -1.87 -10.43
C LEU A 309 -1.34 -2.15 -9.40
N GLY A 310 -0.14 -1.64 -9.69
CA GLY A 310 1.10 -1.93 -8.96
C GLY A 310 1.33 -3.42 -8.80
#